data_AF-A0A260WRU6-F1
#
_entry.id   AF-A0A260WRU6-F1
#
_cell.length_a   1.000
_cell.length_b   1.000
_cell.length_c   1.000
_cell.angle_alpha   90.00
_cell.angle_beta   90.00
_cell.angle_gamma   90.00
#
_symmetry.space_group_name_H-M   'P 1'
#
loop_
_entity.id
_entity.type
_entity.pdbx_description
1 polymer ?
#
loop_
_entity_poly.entity_id
_entity_poly.type
_entity_poly.pdbx_seq_one_letter_code
_entity_poly.pdbx_strand_id
1 'polypeptide(L)'
;MRWNPFDRRSADIRAIDDTLVGLDATAAAKQPDLVREAVKAWRGSAVTDPSSPRREKVRKIVDRGRGVDHLGAEHAELLALRSATRGKVVHAVVVLAAEISALSAWTSLDTAHRIVRIDLVSEVTSVAWSAGKLEAAFVRLGPKPTNHLADDAEVQKIYQERSDALADRQRTLIARLTALRSYLDGLVEIDRELQKVRWIEHHGTPDDNEYETREGDELGSLHLNAARDMFDETTDRIGAQLRDAVEQLDRRV
;
A
#
# COMPACT_ATOMS: atom_id res chain seq x y z
N MET A 1 12.52 -12.30 -0.33
CA MET A 1 13.37 -11.17 -0.79
C MET A 1 14.34 -11.65 -1.86
N ARG A 2 14.28 -11.12 -3.09
CA ARG A 2 15.27 -11.39 -4.14
C ARG A 2 16.37 -10.32 -4.05
N TRP A 3 17.57 -10.71 -3.65
CA TRP A 3 18.74 -9.84 -3.63
C TRP A 3 19.16 -9.51 -5.07
N ASN A 4 19.22 -8.21 -5.41
CA ASN A 4 19.75 -7.73 -6.68
C ASN A 4 21.19 -7.19 -6.46
N PRO A 5 22.23 -7.85 -6.99
CA PRO A 5 23.62 -7.45 -6.79
C PRO A 5 24.01 -6.14 -7.50
N PHE A 6 23.14 -5.59 -8.36
CA PHE A 6 23.38 -4.33 -9.08
C PHE A 6 22.66 -3.12 -8.49
N ASP A 7 21.93 -3.29 -7.39
CA ASP A 7 21.27 -2.17 -6.72
C ASP A 7 22.29 -1.31 -5.95
N ARG A 8 22.54 -0.10 -6.46
CA ARG A 8 23.48 0.88 -5.89
C ARG A 8 22.88 1.71 -4.75
N ARG A 9 21.63 1.45 -4.35
CA ARG A 9 20.97 2.19 -3.26
C ARG A 9 21.55 1.81 -1.90
N SER A 10 21.62 2.79 -0.98
CA SER A 10 21.99 2.50 0.41
C SER A 10 20.99 1.55 1.06
N ALA A 11 21.42 0.82 2.10
CA ALA A 11 20.54 -0.09 2.85
C ALA A 11 19.29 0.63 3.37
N ASP A 12 19.45 1.86 3.84
CA ASP A 12 18.35 2.69 4.34
C ASP A 12 17.31 3.02 3.28
N ILE A 13 17.75 3.36 2.06
CA ILE A 13 16.82 3.65 0.96
C ILE A 13 16.04 2.40 0.58
N ARG A 14 16.70 1.23 0.54
CA ARG A 14 16.03 -0.04 0.28
C ARG A 14 14.99 -0.37 1.34
N ALA A 15 15.34 -0.20 2.62
CA ALA A 15 14.41 -0.44 3.71
C ALA A 15 13.16 0.48 3.64
N ILE A 16 13.33 1.75 3.24
CA ILE A 16 12.20 2.67 3.03
C ILE A 16 11.39 2.28 1.80
N ASP A 17 12.03 1.95 0.68
CA ASP A 17 11.33 1.56 -0.55
C ASP A 17 10.55 0.24 -0.33
N ASP A 18 11.09 -0.70 0.45
CA ASP A 18 10.46 -1.97 0.81
C ASP A 18 9.14 -1.76 1.57
N THR A 19 9.02 -0.73 2.43
CA THR A 19 7.75 -0.44 3.12
C THR A 19 6.65 0.04 2.17
N LEU A 20 7.02 0.52 0.99
CA LEU A 20 6.09 1.03 -0.03
C LEU A 20 5.71 0.00 -1.09
N VAL A 21 6.35 -1.18 -1.10
CA VAL A 21 6.09 -2.20 -2.13
C VAL A 21 4.62 -2.65 -2.07
N GLY A 22 3.97 -2.63 -3.24
CA GLY A 22 2.58 -3.06 -3.40
C GLY A 22 1.52 -2.07 -2.93
N LEU A 23 1.91 -0.86 -2.49
CA LEU A 23 0.98 0.21 -2.12
C LEU A 23 0.65 1.12 -3.31
N ASP A 24 -0.50 1.77 -3.25
CA ASP A 24 -0.90 2.76 -4.24
C ASP A 24 -0.07 4.04 -4.06
N ALA A 25 0.77 4.35 -5.05
CA ALA A 25 1.59 5.55 -5.06
C ALA A 25 0.76 6.85 -5.01
N THR A 26 -0.54 6.79 -5.37
CA THR A 26 -1.47 7.91 -5.32
C THR A 26 -2.28 7.98 -4.01
N ALA A 27 -2.12 7.03 -3.08
CA ALA A 27 -2.86 7.01 -1.82
C ALA A 27 -2.73 8.32 -1.03
N ALA A 28 -1.52 8.89 -1.00
CA ALA A 28 -1.28 10.19 -0.35
C ALA A 28 -2.12 11.33 -0.96
N ALA A 29 -2.38 11.33 -2.27
CA ALA A 29 -3.18 12.37 -2.93
C ALA A 29 -4.66 12.32 -2.49
N LYS A 30 -5.13 11.14 -2.07
CA LYS A 30 -6.50 10.91 -1.58
C LYS A 30 -6.70 11.39 -0.14
N GLN A 31 -5.61 11.74 0.58
CA GLN A 31 -5.64 12.15 1.98
C GLN A 31 -4.94 13.52 2.18
N PRO A 32 -5.56 14.62 1.70
CA PRO A 32 -4.94 15.96 1.71
C PRO A 32 -4.58 16.47 3.11
N ASP A 33 -5.33 16.10 4.14
CA ASP A 33 -5.06 16.55 5.50
C ASP A 33 -3.80 15.90 6.09
N LEU A 34 -3.54 14.62 5.78
CA LEU A 34 -2.30 13.94 6.17
C LEU A 34 -1.09 14.57 5.47
N VAL A 35 -1.23 14.90 4.18
CA VAL A 35 -0.19 15.60 3.40
C VAL A 35 0.12 16.96 4.02
N ARG A 36 -0.93 17.74 4.32
CA ARG A 36 -0.80 19.07 4.92
C ARG A 36 -0.05 19.03 6.25
N GLU A 37 -0.47 18.18 7.18
CA GLU A 37 0.14 18.11 8.51
C GLU A 37 1.58 17.56 8.43
N ALA A 38 1.86 16.61 7.54
CA ALA A 38 3.23 16.15 7.28
C ALA A 38 4.14 17.28 6.79
N VAL A 39 3.72 18.01 5.76
CA VAL A 39 4.50 19.10 5.16
C VAL A 39 4.70 20.24 6.16
N LYS A 40 3.66 20.61 6.90
CA LYS A 40 3.72 21.62 7.97
C LYS A 40 4.69 21.21 9.07
N ALA A 41 4.64 19.95 9.53
CA ALA A 41 5.54 19.43 10.55
C ALA A 41 7.00 19.39 10.06
N TRP A 42 7.23 18.94 8.83
CA TRP A 42 8.54 18.95 8.19
C TRP A 42 9.11 20.39 8.14
N ARG A 43 8.34 21.35 7.64
CA ARG A 43 8.76 22.78 7.58
C ARG A 43 9.02 23.36 8.96
N GLY A 44 8.14 23.07 9.93
CA GLY A 44 8.26 23.58 11.30
C GLY A 44 9.52 23.07 12.02
N SER A 45 9.99 21.87 11.67
CA SER A 45 11.18 21.29 12.27
C SER A 45 12.46 22.10 11.99
N ALA A 46 12.54 22.72 10.79
CA ALA A 46 13.66 23.54 10.37
C ALA A 46 13.74 24.90 11.09
N VAL A 47 12.64 25.34 11.73
CA VAL A 47 12.52 26.66 12.37
C VAL A 47 13.03 26.66 13.81
N THR A 48 13.32 25.49 14.40
CA THR A 48 13.91 25.37 15.75
C THR A 48 15.42 25.67 15.78
N ASP A 49 15.82 26.77 15.17
CA ASP A 49 17.01 27.54 15.56
C ASP A 49 16.57 28.54 16.65
N PRO A 50 17.12 28.52 17.87
CA PRO A 50 16.68 29.37 18.99
C PRO A 50 16.81 30.90 18.75
N SER A 51 17.30 31.34 17.59
CA SER A 51 17.66 32.74 17.32
C SER A 51 16.56 33.62 16.69
N SER A 52 15.35 33.15 16.33
CA SER A 52 14.42 34.01 15.56
C SER A 52 12.91 33.87 15.79
N PRO A 53 12.37 34.37 16.93
CA PRO A 53 10.92 34.52 17.13
C PRO A 53 10.25 35.54 16.18
N ARG A 54 11.05 36.38 15.49
CA ARG A 54 10.55 37.43 14.57
C ARG A 54 10.16 36.88 13.19
N ARG A 55 10.77 35.79 12.74
CA ARG A 55 10.46 35.13 11.44
C ARG A 55 9.17 34.30 11.50
N GLU A 56 8.87 33.72 12.66
CA GLU A 56 7.64 32.95 12.93
C GLU A 56 6.36 33.80 12.73
N LYS A 57 6.35 35.04 13.26
CA LYS A 57 5.20 35.95 13.16
C LYS A 57 4.96 36.44 11.73
N VAL A 58 6.01 36.70 10.96
CA VAL A 58 5.91 37.15 9.57
C VAL A 58 5.37 36.03 8.67
N ARG A 59 5.77 34.77 8.91
CA ARG A 59 5.31 33.62 8.12
C ARG A 59 3.83 33.29 8.35
N LYS A 60 3.36 33.32 9.60
CA LYS A 60 1.93 33.12 9.94
C LYS A 60 1.00 34.15 9.26
N ILE A 61 1.51 35.34 8.94
CA ILE A 61 0.76 36.37 8.22
C ILE A 61 0.73 36.05 6.71
N VAL A 62 1.83 35.54 6.16
CA VAL A 62 1.94 35.16 4.73
C VAL A 62 1.11 33.91 4.40
N ASP A 63 1.12 32.90 5.29
CA ASP A 63 0.40 31.63 5.08
C ASP A 63 -1.13 31.80 5.19
N ARG A 64 -1.62 32.86 5.85
CA ARG A 64 -3.06 33.15 5.96
C ARG A 64 -3.67 33.70 4.65
N GLY A 65 -2.86 34.06 3.65
CA GLY A 65 -3.29 34.76 2.44
C GLY A 65 -3.45 33.92 1.16
N ARG A 66 -3.15 32.63 1.16
CA ARG A 66 -3.20 31.77 -0.06
C ARG A 66 -4.30 30.72 0.09
N GLY A 67 -5.51 31.02 -0.36
CA GLY A 67 -6.68 30.21 -0.01
C GLY A 67 -7.12 29.11 -0.99
N VAL A 68 -6.57 29.01 -2.21
CA VAL A 68 -7.28 28.26 -3.27
C VAL A 68 -6.43 27.23 -4.05
N ASP A 69 -5.09 27.35 -4.08
CA ASP A 69 -4.18 26.40 -4.78
C ASP A 69 -3.31 25.53 -3.85
N HIS A 70 -3.59 25.52 -2.53
CA HIS A 70 -2.66 24.96 -1.55
C HIS A 70 -2.57 23.43 -1.55
N LEU A 71 -3.64 22.70 -1.85
CA LEU A 71 -3.64 21.24 -1.78
C LEU A 71 -2.72 20.60 -2.83
N GLY A 72 -2.78 21.10 -4.07
CA GLY A 72 -1.87 20.67 -5.14
C GLY A 72 -0.42 21.03 -4.84
N ALA A 73 -0.18 22.20 -4.26
CA ALA A 73 1.15 22.66 -3.87
C ALA A 73 1.76 21.83 -2.71
N GLU A 74 0.97 21.48 -1.70
CA GLU A 74 1.42 20.64 -0.57
C GLU A 74 1.73 19.21 -1.03
N HIS A 75 0.91 18.65 -1.92
CA HIS A 75 1.19 17.34 -2.51
C HIS A 75 2.44 17.36 -3.40
N ALA A 76 2.61 18.39 -4.23
CA ALA A 76 3.82 18.56 -5.02
C ALA A 76 5.07 18.70 -4.15
N GLU A 77 4.97 19.41 -3.02
CA GLU A 77 6.06 19.50 -2.05
C GLU A 77 6.38 18.15 -1.41
N LEU A 78 5.38 17.39 -0.98
CA LEU A 78 5.57 16.03 -0.46
C LEU A 78 6.31 15.13 -1.47
N LEU A 79 5.98 15.24 -2.76
CA LEU A 79 6.68 14.52 -3.81
C LEU A 79 8.13 15.00 -3.98
N ALA A 80 8.37 16.32 -3.88
CA ALA A 80 9.71 16.89 -3.94
C ALA A 80 10.63 16.41 -2.80
N LEU A 81 10.07 16.13 -1.61
CA LEU A 81 10.80 15.58 -0.46
C LEU A 81 11.45 14.22 -0.77
N ARG A 82 10.94 13.46 -1.74
CA ARG A 82 11.48 12.13 -2.10
C ARG A 82 12.91 12.18 -2.65
N SER A 83 13.40 13.36 -3.03
CA SER A 83 14.78 13.58 -3.45
C SER A 83 15.80 13.33 -2.33
N ALA A 84 15.42 13.52 -1.07
CA ALA A 84 16.25 13.29 0.12
C ALA A 84 15.82 12.01 0.85
N THR A 85 16.77 11.26 1.45
CA THR A 85 16.46 10.03 2.19
C THR A 85 15.46 10.24 3.33
N ARG A 86 15.60 11.32 4.10
CA ARG A 86 14.68 11.63 5.22
C ARG A 86 13.34 12.16 4.70
N GLY A 87 13.33 12.83 3.56
CA GLY A 87 12.08 13.22 2.90
C GLY A 87 11.32 12.02 2.31
N LYS A 88 12.01 10.97 1.85
CA LYS A 88 11.38 9.68 1.52
C LYS A 88 10.68 9.05 2.72
N VAL A 89 11.23 9.17 3.93
CA VAL A 89 10.56 8.70 5.16
C VAL A 89 9.23 9.42 5.38
N VAL A 90 9.20 10.73 5.17
CA VAL A 90 7.96 11.54 5.28
C VAL A 90 6.94 11.12 4.23
N HIS A 91 7.37 10.94 2.99
CA HIS A 91 6.49 10.42 1.95
C HIS A 91 5.93 9.04 2.31
N ALA A 92 6.78 8.14 2.82
CA ALA A 92 6.40 6.78 3.15
C ALA A 92 5.36 6.72 4.27
N VAL A 93 5.53 7.49 5.36
CA VAL A 93 4.56 7.49 6.47
C VAL A 93 3.19 8.02 6.01
N VAL A 94 3.15 9.02 5.13
CA VAL A 94 1.89 9.56 4.60
C VAL A 94 1.17 8.54 3.74
N VAL A 95 1.88 7.83 2.85
CA VAL A 95 1.29 6.76 2.04
C VAL A 95 0.76 5.63 2.92
N LEU A 96 1.55 5.16 3.89
CA LEU A 96 1.12 4.11 4.81
C LEU A 96 -0.12 4.51 5.61
N ALA A 97 -0.15 5.72 6.15
CA ALA A 97 -1.30 6.23 6.89
C ALA A 97 -2.54 6.35 5.98
N ALA A 98 -2.36 6.74 4.72
CA ALA A 98 -3.45 6.85 3.76
C ALA A 98 -4.03 5.49 3.35
N GLU A 99 -3.19 4.46 3.24
CA GLU A 99 -3.63 3.08 3.01
C GLU A 99 -4.41 2.54 4.21
N ILE A 100 -3.89 2.74 5.43
CA ILE A 100 -4.59 2.33 6.65
C ILE A 100 -5.97 3.00 6.74
N SER A 101 -6.06 4.30 6.49
CA SER A 101 -7.33 5.04 6.58
C SER A 101 -8.36 4.64 5.53
N ALA A 102 -7.93 4.01 4.43
CA ALA A 102 -8.80 3.56 3.34
C ALA A 102 -9.41 2.16 3.59
N LEU A 103 -8.88 1.37 4.52
CA LEU A 103 -9.40 0.03 4.81
C LEU A 103 -10.76 0.09 5.49
N SER A 104 -11.67 -0.81 5.10
CA SER A 104 -13.01 -0.89 5.72
C SER A 104 -12.92 -1.36 7.18
N ALA A 105 -11.98 -2.25 7.49
CA ALA A 105 -11.70 -2.71 8.85
C ALA A 105 -11.24 -1.58 9.79
N TRP A 106 -10.71 -0.47 9.27
CA TRP A 106 -10.28 0.66 10.10
C TRP A 106 -11.46 1.36 10.79
N THR A 107 -12.55 1.56 10.04
CA THR A 107 -13.74 2.29 10.49
C THR A 107 -14.85 1.37 11.00
N SER A 108 -14.81 0.07 10.67
CA SER A 108 -15.81 -0.89 11.10
C SER A 108 -15.86 -1.05 12.62
N LEU A 109 -17.07 -1.24 13.15
CA LEU A 109 -17.31 -1.60 14.55
C LEU A 109 -17.05 -3.08 14.80
N ASP A 110 -17.31 -3.93 13.81
CA ASP A 110 -17.17 -5.39 13.88
C ASP A 110 -15.73 -5.81 14.20
N THR A 111 -14.76 -5.03 13.74
CA THR A 111 -13.32 -5.28 13.91
C THR A 111 -12.71 -4.45 15.04
N ALA A 112 -13.46 -3.56 15.69
CA ALA A 112 -12.92 -2.62 16.67
C ALA A 112 -12.28 -3.32 17.89
N HIS A 113 -12.74 -4.52 18.25
CA HIS A 113 -12.18 -5.32 19.33
C HIS A 113 -10.87 -6.04 18.97
N ARG A 114 -10.52 -6.11 17.68
CA ARG A 114 -9.32 -6.80 17.16
C ARG A 114 -8.19 -5.84 16.79
N ILE A 115 -8.47 -4.52 16.80
CA ILE A 115 -7.57 -3.50 16.28
C ILE A 115 -7.27 -2.47 17.36
N VAL A 116 -5.99 -2.21 17.60
CA VAL A 116 -5.57 -1.03 18.37
C VAL A 116 -5.51 0.16 17.42
N ARG A 117 -6.44 1.10 17.54
CA ARG A 117 -6.45 2.32 16.70
C ARG A 117 -5.35 3.27 17.14
N ILE A 118 -4.47 3.61 16.19
CA ILE A 118 -3.46 4.65 16.33
C ILE A 118 -3.98 5.98 15.77
N ASP A 119 -3.55 7.10 16.35
CA ASP A 119 -3.78 8.42 15.78
C ASP A 119 -2.83 8.63 14.60
N LEU A 120 -3.35 8.41 13.38
CA LEU A 120 -2.58 8.53 12.14
C LEU A 120 -2.06 9.94 11.89
N VAL A 121 -2.81 10.98 12.27
CA VAL A 121 -2.37 12.38 12.09
C VAL A 121 -1.20 12.69 13.02
N SER A 122 -1.31 12.28 14.28
CA SER A 122 -0.24 12.43 15.27
C SER A 122 1.01 11.65 14.86
N GLU A 123 0.85 10.42 14.37
CA GLU A 123 1.94 9.56 13.89
C GLU A 123 2.68 10.20 12.71
N VAL A 124 1.95 10.61 11.68
CA VAL A 124 2.50 11.30 10.49
C VAL A 124 3.22 12.59 10.89
N THR A 125 2.59 13.41 11.74
CA THR A 125 3.17 14.67 12.23
C THR A 125 4.47 14.42 13.01
N SER A 126 4.46 13.43 13.90
CA SER A 126 5.61 13.06 14.73
C SER A 126 6.80 12.58 13.90
N VAL A 127 6.55 11.71 12.91
CA VAL A 127 7.57 11.20 11.99
C VAL A 127 8.10 12.31 11.10
N ALA A 128 7.22 13.12 10.50
CA ALA A 128 7.62 14.23 9.63
C ALA A 128 8.46 15.28 10.36
N TRP A 129 8.07 15.64 11.58
CA TRP A 129 8.84 16.53 12.45
C TRP A 129 10.23 15.97 12.77
N SER A 130 10.29 14.70 13.16
CA SER A 130 11.54 14.03 13.53
C SER A 130 12.49 13.88 12.33
N ALA A 131 11.94 13.51 11.17
CA ALA A 131 12.69 13.41 9.92
C ALA A 131 13.26 14.77 9.50
N GLY A 132 12.49 15.85 9.64
CA GLY A 132 12.97 17.19 9.29
C GLY A 132 14.03 17.72 10.27
N LYS A 133 13.90 17.42 11.58
CA LYS A 133 14.97 17.71 12.55
C LYS A 133 16.25 16.94 12.23
N LEU A 134 16.11 15.69 11.80
CA LEU A 134 17.25 14.85 11.43
C LEU A 134 17.92 15.38 10.16
N GLU A 135 17.16 15.76 9.14
CA GLU A 135 17.66 16.41 7.93
C GLU A 135 18.48 17.65 8.27
N ALA A 136 17.91 18.56 9.08
CA ALA A 136 18.61 19.77 9.53
C ALA A 136 19.88 19.44 10.33
N ALA A 137 19.88 18.37 11.14
CA ALA A 137 21.06 17.95 11.90
C ALA A 137 22.18 17.43 10.99
N PHE A 138 21.86 16.68 9.94
CA PHE A 138 22.84 16.24 8.96
C PHE A 138 23.38 17.38 8.10
N VAL A 139 22.52 18.34 7.72
CA VAL A 139 22.97 19.57 7.04
C VAL A 139 23.96 20.34 7.93
N ARG A 140 23.70 20.45 9.24
CA ARG A 140 24.63 21.08 10.19
C ARG A 140 25.91 20.29 10.42
N LEU A 141 25.86 18.96 10.38
CA LEU A 141 27.06 18.12 10.54
C LEU A 141 28.02 18.33 9.37
N GLY A 142 27.50 18.49 8.15
CA GLY A 142 28.29 18.75 6.96
C GLY A 142 29.18 17.57 6.53
N PRO A 143 30.05 17.78 5.54
CA PRO A 143 30.97 16.76 5.07
C PRO A 143 32.02 16.42 6.13
N LYS A 144 32.68 15.27 5.95
CA LYS A 144 33.81 14.87 6.80
C LYS A 144 34.90 15.96 6.81
N PRO A 145 35.52 16.28 7.95
CA PRO A 145 36.61 17.24 8.02
C PRO A 145 37.74 16.87 7.05
N THR A 146 38.29 17.87 6.36
CA THR A 146 39.35 17.73 5.36
C THR A 146 40.59 18.54 5.73
N ASN A 147 41.70 18.31 5.03
CA ASN A 147 42.99 19.01 5.22
C ASN A 147 43.54 18.83 6.64
N HIS A 148 44.09 19.88 7.25
CA HIS A 148 44.68 19.83 8.59
C HIS A 148 43.72 19.35 9.70
N LEU A 149 42.39 19.44 9.48
CA LEU A 149 41.37 18.91 10.41
C LEU A 149 41.08 17.41 10.21
N ALA A 150 41.57 16.81 9.13
CA ALA A 150 41.44 15.38 8.87
C ALA A 150 42.37 14.56 9.78
N ASP A 151 43.55 15.12 10.09
CA ASP A 151 44.58 14.48 10.90
C ASP A 151 44.42 14.76 12.41
N ASP A 152 43.54 15.69 12.77
CA ASP A 152 43.20 15.99 14.16
C ASP A 152 42.29 14.89 14.74
N ALA A 153 42.85 14.09 15.64
CA ALA A 153 42.16 12.96 16.27
C ALA A 153 40.92 13.37 17.09
N GLU A 154 40.94 14.54 17.72
CA GLU A 154 39.81 15.04 18.50
C GLU A 154 38.66 15.45 17.57
N VAL A 155 38.97 16.16 16.49
CA VAL A 155 37.99 16.55 15.47
C VAL A 155 37.38 15.33 14.79
N GLN A 156 38.18 14.33 14.43
CA GLN A 156 37.68 13.07 13.85
C GLN A 156 36.76 12.33 14.83
N LYS A 157 37.13 12.25 16.11
CA LYS A 157 36.32 11.59 17.14
C LYS A 157 34.96 12.27 17.30
N ILE A 158 34.93 13.60 17.43
CA ILE A 158 33.68 14.36 17.57
C ILE A 158 32.79 14.19 16.32
N TYR A 159 33.38 14.24 15.12
CA TYR A 159 32.63 14.03 13.89
C TYR A 159 32.03 12.63 13.84
N GLN A 160 32.82 11.60 14.17
CA GLN A 160 32.38 10.21 14.16
C GLN A 160 31.23 9.99 15.15
N GLU A 161 31.38 10.40 16.41
CA GLU A 161 30.35 10.28 17.45
C GLU A 161 29.03 10.96 17.04
N ARG A 162 29.11 12.16 16.45
CA ARG A 162 27.92 12.86 15.94
C ARG A 162 27.31 12.13 14.75
N SER A 163 28.13 11.65 13.82
CA SER A 163 27.65 10.93 12.64
C SER A 163 26.93 9.62 13.03
N ASP A 164 27.47 8.89 14.01
CA ASP A 164 26.89 7.63 14.51
C ASP A 164 25.57 7.89 15.23
N ALA A 165 25.50 8.91 16.09
CA ALA A 165 24.26 9.28 16.76
C ALA A 165 23.14 9.70 15.79
N LEU A 166 23.49 10.36 14.68
CA LEU A 166 22.52 10.69 13.62
C LEU A 166 22.12 9.45 12.81
N ALA A 167 23.04 8.54 12.52
CA ALA A 167 22.76 7.28 11.86
C ALA A 167 21.82 6.39 12.70
N ASP A 168 22.04 6.30 14.01
CA ASP A 168 21.17 5.57 14.93
C ASP A 168 19.75 6.14 14.93
N ARG A 169 19.61 7.47 14.99
CA ARG A 169 18.29 8.12 14.86
C ARG A 169 17.61 7.83 13.51
N GLN A 170 18.38 7.75 12.43
CA GLN A 170 17.85 7.38 11.11
C GLN A 170 17.32 5.94 11.12
N ARG A 171 18.06 4.99 11.70
CA ARG A 171 17.61 3.60 11.85
C ARG A 171 16.34 3.49 12.68
N THR A 172 16.22 4.27 13.77
CA THR A 172 15.00 4.29 14.58
C THR A 172 13.79 4.80 13.79
N LEU A 173 13.95 5.82 12.94
CA LEU A 173 12.86 6.28 12.06
C LEU A 173 12.45 5.22 11.04
N ILE A 174 13.41 4.51 10.46
CA ILE A 174 13.14 3.43 9.52
C ILE A 174 12.44 2.27 10.23
N ALA A 175 12.88 1.88 11.42
CA ALA A 175 12.24 0.83 12.21
C ALA A 175 10.77 1.18 12.53
N ARG A 176 10.49 2.47 12.83
CA ARG A 176 9.12 2.95 13.04
C ARG A 176 8.26 2.85 11.77
N LEU A 177 8.80 3.16 10.60
CA LEU A 177 8.11 2.93 9.32
C LEU A 177 7.84 1.44 9.07
N THR A 178 8.82 0.58 9.34
CA THR A 178 8.65 -0.88 9.18
C THR A 178 7.57 -1.40 10.12
N ALA A 179 7.51 -0.92 11.37
CA ALA A 179 6.44 -1.27 12.30
C ALA A 179 5.06 -0.83 11.80
N LEU A 180 4.95 0.38 11.25
CA LEU A 180 3.70 0.88 10.66
C LEU A 180 3.30 0.04 9.42
N ARG A 181 4.27 -0.42 8.63
CA ARG A 181 4.02 -1.33 7.52
C ARG A 181 3.50 -2.69 8.00
N SER A 182 4.14 -3.31 8.99
CA SER A 182 3.66 -4.58 9.56
C SER A 182 2.26 -4.43 10.15
N TYR A 183 1.96 -3.28 10.74
CA TYR A 183 0.62 -2.95 11.23
C TYR A 183 -0.40 -2.88 10.09
N LEU A 184 -0.08 -2.22 8.98
CA LEU A 184 -0.90 -2.21 7.77
C LEU A 184 -1.12 -3.64 7.23
N ASP A 185 -0.08 -4.45 7.12
CA ASP A 185 -0.19 -5.83 6.61
C ASP A 185 -1.18 -6.66 7.47
N GLY A 186 -1.10 -6.55 8.79
CA GLY A 186 -2.06 -7.19 9.70
C GLY A 186 -3.48 -6.66 9.58
N LEU A 187 -3.66 -5.34 9.34
CA LEU A 187 -4.97 -4.77 9.07
C LEU A 187 -5.57 -5.25 7.75
N VAL A 188 -4.76 -5.44 6.71
CA VAL A 188 -5.21 -5.97 5.42
C VAL A 188 -5.75 -7.40 5.57
N GLU A 189 -5.14 -8.23 6.42
CA GLU A 189 -5.67 -9.56 6.73
C GLU A 189 -7.05 -9.48 7.39
N ILE A 190 -7.21 -8.62 8.40
CA ILE A 190 -8.50 -8.39 9.06
C ILE A 190 -9.54 -7.84 8.08
N ASP A 191 -9.16 -6.94 7.17
CA ASP A 191 -10.05 -6.39 6.16
C ASP A 191 -10.55 -7.47 5.19
N ARG A 192 -9.68 -8.39 4.76
CA ARG A 192 -10.08 -9.53 3.92
C ARG A 192 -11.05 -10.46 4.65
N GLU A 193 -10.82 -10.74 5.92
CA GLU A 193 -11.75 -11.54 6.73
C GLU A 193 -13.11 -10.83 6.86
N LEU A 194 -13.11 -9.53 7.13
CA LEU A 194 -14.34 -8.74 7.21
C LEU A 194 -15.10 -8.74 5.89
N GLN A 195 -14.41 -8.55 4.76
CA GLN A 195 -15.01 -8.63 3.42
C GLN A 195 -15.62 -10.01 3.17
N LYS A 196 -14.92 -11.08 3.57
CA LYS A 196 -15.43 -12.45 3.47
C LYS A 196 -16.70 -12.65 4.29
N VAL A 197 -16.72 -12.22 5.55
CA VAL A 197 -17.89 -12.33 6.42
C VAL A 197 -19.08 -11.58 5.82
N ARG A 198 -18.88 -10.32 5.40
CA ARG A 198 -19.94 -9.52 4.77
C ARG A 198 -20.46 -10.12 3.48
N TRP A 199 -19.57 -10.72 2.69
CA TRP A 199 -19.98 -11.40 1.45
C TRP A 199 -20.87 -12.61 1.76
N ILE A 200 -20.51 -13.43 2.75
CA ILE A 200 -21.31 -14.58 3.20
C ILE A 200 -22.65 -14.11 3.80
N GLU A 201 -22.65 -13.06 4.61
CA GLU A 201 -23.90 -12.49 5.16
C GLU A 201 -24.83 -11.99 4.05
N HIS A 202 -24.28 -11.39 3.00
CA HIS A 202 -25.08 -10.82 1.91
C HIS A 202 -25.62 -11.86 0.93
N HIS A 203 -24.83 -12.88 0.59
CA HIS A 203 -25.19 -13.90 -0.41
C HIS A 203 -25.71 -15.19 0.22
N GLY A 204 -25.66 -15.30 1.55
CA GLY A 204 -25.96 -16.52 2.26
C GLY A 204 -24.85 -17.57 2.13
N THR A 205 -25.08 -18.70 2.77
CA THR A 205 -24.41 -19.96 2.40
C THR A 205 -25.29 -20.63 1.35
N PRO A 206 -24.73 -21.36 0.37
CA PRO A 206 -25.55 -22.07 -0.62
C PRO A 206 -26.58 -22.91 0.12
N ASP A 207 -27.86 -22.70 -0.19
CA ASP A 207 -28.96 -23.43 0.45
C ASP A 207 -28.90 -24.89 0.00
N ASP A 208 -29.24 -25.85 0.87
CA ASP A 208 -29.24 -27.28 0.51
C ASP A 208 -30.14 -27.53 -0.73
N ASN A 209 -31.21 -26.74 -0.87
CA ASN A 209 -32.09 -26.73 -2.03
C ASN A 209 -31.40 -26.36 -3.35
N GLU A 210 -30.37 -25.51 -3.32
CA GLU A 210 -29.62 -25.09 -4.51
C GLU A 210 -28.73 -26.24 -5.02
N TYR A 211 -28.18 -27.04 -4.11
CA TYR A 211 -27.48 -28.28 -4.46
C TYR A 211 -28.43 -29.33 -5.03
N GLU A 212 -29.59 -29.54 -4.41
CA GLU A 212 -30.60 -30.47 -4.91
C GLU A 212 -31.13 -30.06 -6.30
N THR A 213 -31.32 -28.76 -6.53
CA THR A 213 -31.75 -28.24 -7.84
C THR A 213 -30.67 -28.50 -8.90
N ARG A 214 -29.40 -28.27 -8.57
CA ARG A 214 -28.29 -28.53 -9.47
C ARG A 214 -28.14 -30.03 -9.80
N GLU A 215 -28.26 -30.91 -8.82
CA GLU A 215 -28.25 -32.36 -9.05
C GLU A 215 -29.43 -32.78 -9.94
N GLY A 216 -30.62 -32.20 -9.71
CA GLY A 216 -31.79 -32.40 -10.56
C GLY A 216 -31.56 -31.97 -12.02
N ASP A 217 -30.93 -30.81 -12.23
CA ASP A 217 -30.60 -30.30 -13.56
C ASP A 217 -29.52 -31.16 -14.26
N GLU A 218 -28.51 -31.63 -13.52
CA GLU A 218 -27.48 -32.53 -14.05
C GLU A 218 -28.06 -33.90 -14.45
N LEU A 219 -28.94 -34.47 -13.61
CA LEU A 219 -29.68 -35.70 -13.95
C LEU A 219 -30.62 -35.49 -15.14
N GLY A 220 -31.32 -34.35 -15.19
CA GLY A 220 -32.16 -33.97 -16.32
C GLY A 220 -31.36 -33.88 -17.63
N SER A 221 -30.18 -33.28 -17.59
CA SER A 221 -29.27 -33.18 -18.74
C SER A 221 -28.78 -34.56 -19.19
N LEU A 222 -28.39 -35.43 -18.25
CA LEU A 222 -27.98 -36.80 -18.56
C LEU A 222 -29.11 -37.61 -19.20
N HIS A 223 -30.34 -37.50 -18.69
CA HIS A 223 -31.51 -38.15 -19.28
C HIS A 223 -31.82 -37.63 -20.69
N LEU A 224 -31.72 -36.32 -20.92
CA LEU A 224 -31.94 -35.73 -22.24
C LEU A 224 -30.87 -36.16 -23.25
N ASN A 225 -29.60 -36.24 -22.83
CA ASN A 225 -28.51 -36.74 -23.67
C ASN A 225 -28.70 -38.22 -24.00
N ALA A 226 -29.05 -39.05 -23.00
CA ALA A 226 -29.35 -40.46 -23.23
C ALA A 226 -30.55 -40.67 -24.18
N ALA A 227 -31.61 -39.85 -24.04
CA ALA A 227 -32.75 -39.87 -24.94
C ALA A 227 -32.33 -39.50 -26.37
N ARG A 228 -31.51 -38.46 -26.52
CA ARG A 228 -30.95 -38.05 -27.82
C ARG A 228 -30.14 -39.17 -28.46
N ASP A 229 -29.23 -39.80 -27.72
CA ASP A 229 -28.38 -40.88 -28.25
C ASP A 229 -29.23 -42.07 -28.74
N MET A 230 -30.30 -42.43 -28.02
CA MET A 230 -31.25 -43.45 -28.46
C MET A 230 -32.02 -43.04 -29.73
N PHE A 231 -32.40 -41.76 -29.86
CA PHE A 231 -33.05 -41.25 -31.07
C PHE A 231 -32.11 -41.29 -32.29
N ASP A 232 -30.85 -40.90 -32.11
CA ASP A 232 -29.83 -40.92 -33.17
C ASP A 232 -29.57 -42.37 -33.62
N GLU A 233 -29.41 -43.31 -32.69
CA GLU A 233 -29.25 -44.74 -33.01
C GLU A 233 -30.46 -45.33 -33.76
N THR A 234 -31.67 -44.97 -33.32
CA THR A 234 -32.91 -45.43 -33.97
C THR A 234 -33.04 -44.87 -35.38
N THR A 235 -32.66 -43.61 -35.59
CA THR A 235 -32.70 -42.94 -36.88
C THR A 235 -31.69 -43.56 -37.85
N ASP A 236 -30.48 -43.87 -37.39
CA ASP A 236 -29.45 -44.56 -38.18
C ASP A 236 -29.90 -45.97 -38.60
N ARG A 237 -30.54 -46.71 -37.69
CA ARG A 237 -31.10 -48.04 -37.98
C ARG A 237 -32.19 -47.98 -39.04
N ILE A 238 -33.12 -47.04 -38.93
CA ILE A 238 -34.18 -46.82 -39.94
C ILE A 238 -33.55 -46.43 -41.28
N GLY A 239 -32.55 -45.54 -41.27
CA GLY A 239 -31.82 -45.14 -42.47
C GLY A 239 -31.11 -46.32 -43.16
N ALA A 240 -30.53 -47.24 -42.39
CA ALA A 240 -29.92 -48.47 -42.92
C ALA A 240 -30.97 -49.40 -43.54
N GLN A 241 -32.09 -49.64 -42.86
CA GLN A 241 -33.18 -50.47 -43.38
C GLN A 241 -33.79 -49.92 -44.68
N LEU A 242 -33.93 -48.59 -44.78
CA LEU A 242 -34.41 -47.95 -46.01
C LEU A 242 -33.41 -48.09 -47.17
N ARG A 243 -32.10 -47.94 -46.91
CA ARG A 243 -31.06 -48.16 -47.93
C ARG A 243 -31.05 -49.61 -48.42
N ASP A 244 -31.11 -50.58 -47.52
CA ASP A 244 -31.17 -52.00 -47.86
C ASP A 244 -32.43 -52.33 -48.69
N ALA A 245 -33.57 -51.73 -48.34
CA ALA A 245 -34.81 -51.90 -49.09
C ALA A 245 -34.73 -51.32 -50.51
N VAL A 246 -34.09 -50.16 -50.69
CA VAL A 246 -33.83 -49.56 -52.01
C VAL A 246 -32.88 -50.43 -52.83
N GLU A 247 -31.80 -50.95 -52.23
CA GLU A 247 -30.85 -51.81 -52.94
C GLU A 247 -31.49 -53.15 -53.36
N GLN A 248 -32.41 -53.70 -52.57
CA GLN A 248 -33.18 -54.89 -52.94
C GLN A 248 -34.17 -54.64 -54.09
N LEU A 249 -34.70 -53.42 -54.20
CA LEU A 249 -35.57 -53.03 -55.31
C LEU A 249 -34.77 -52.87 -56.61
N ASP A 250 -33.59 -52.25 -56.55
CA ASP A 250 -32.72 -52.05 -57.72
C ASP A 250 -32.15 -53.38 -58.26
N ARG A 251 -31.89 -54.38 -57.42
CA ARG A 251 -31.44 -55.71 -57.87
C ARG A 251 -32.53 -56.58 -58.51
N ARG A 252 -33.79 -56.14 -58.50
CA ARG A 252 -34.96 -56.86 -59.05
C ARG A 252 -35.43 -56.31 -60.40
N VAL A 253 -34.72 -55.34 -60.96
CA VAL A 253 -34.89 -54.80 -62.34
C VAL A 253 -33.80 -55.35 -63.23
#